data_AF-A0A960NWV1-F1
#
_entry.id   AF-A0A960NWV1-F1
#
_cell.length_a   1.000
_cell.length_b   1.000
_cell.length_c   1.000
_cell.angle_alpha   90.00
_cell.angle_beta   90.00
_cell.angle_gamma   90.00
#
_symmetry.space_group_name_H-M   'P 1'
#
loop_
_entity.id
_entity.type
_entity.pdbx_description
1 polymer ?
#
loop_
_entity_poly.entity_id
_entity_poly.type
_entity_poly.pdbx_seq_one_letter_code
_entity_poly.pdbx_strand_id
1 'polypeptide(L)'
;MIPSDSNQDYPFSPSMSENVDTIAQMLLGNSLSYELEGAQFLIKKMKEKVEGNTHLEEALEKLSAIVVSPDDYDPLIIQQTLGTLRSVDK
;
A
#
# COMPACT_ATOMS: atom_id res chain seq x y z
N MET A 1 -35.60 1.08 -6.22
CA MET A 1 -34.47 1.62 -5.44
C MET A 1 -33.54 0.46 -5.18
N ILE A 2 -32.39 0.40 -5.85
CA ILE A 2 -31.34 -0.58 -5.54
C ILE A 2 -30.66 -0.04 -4.27
N PRO A 3 -30.51 -0.83 -3.20
CA PRO A 3 -29.83 -0.35 -2.00
C PRO A 3 -28.38 -0.04 -2.38
N SER A 4 -27.95 1.19 -2.10
CA SER A 4 -26.54 1.56 -2.11
C SER A 4 -25.86 0.90 -0.92
N ASP A 5 -25.60 -0.40 -1.00
CA ASP A 5 -24.54 -1.01 -0.21
C ASP A 5 -23.22 -0.59 -0.84
N SER A 6 -22.80 0.64 -0.53
CA SER A 6 -21.47 1.16 -0.78
C SER A 6 -20.46 0.51 0.17
N ASN A 7 -20.43 -0.82 0.25
CA ASN A 7 -19.21 -1.54 0.57
C ASN A 7 -18.57 -1.84 -0.78
N GLN A 8 -17.89 -0.84 -1.36
CA GLN A 8 -16.84 -1.16 -2.31
C GLN A 8 -15.76 -1.84 -1.48
N ASP A 9 -15.87 -3.16 -1.35
CA ASP A 9 -14.81 -4.02 -0.88
C ASP A 9 -13.60 -3.69 -1.73
N TYR A 10 -12.67 -2.92 -1.15
CA TYR A 10 -11.34 -2.71 -1.70
C TYR A 10 -10.86 -4.09 -2.15
N PRO A 11 -10.53 -4.31 -3.44
CA PRO A 11 -10.28 -5.65 -3.97
C PRO A 11 -9.23 -6.32 -3.09
N PHE A 12 -9.70 -7.23 -2.25
CA PHE A 12 -8.95 -7.68 -1.09
C PHE A 12 -7.87 -8.62 -1.60
N SER A 13 -6.62 -8.18 -1.60
CA SER A 13 -5.50 -9.01 -2.01
C SER A 13 -4.93 -9.79 -0.81
N PRO A 14 -4.93 -11.14 -0.86
CA PRO A 14 -4.55 -11.97 0.28
C PRO A 14 -3.04 -11.98 0.56
N SER A 15 -2.15 -11.71 -0.40
CA SER A 15 -0.69 -11.73 -0.19
C SER A 15 -0.07 -10.36 0.10
N MET A 16 1.14 -10.32 0.67
CA MET A 16 1.86 -9.06 0.91
C MET A 16 2.21 -8.38 -0.42
N SER A 17 2.71 -9.15 -1.37
CA SER A 17 3.17 -8.69 -2.67
C SER A 17 2.06 -8.07 -3.50
N GLU A 18 0.87 -8.66 -3.52
CA GLU A 18 -0.28 -8.11 -4.24
C GLU A 18 -0.76 -6.78 -3.65
N ASN A 19 -0.72 -6.62 -2.32
CA ASN A 19 -1.06 -5.35 -1.66
C ASN A 19 -0.02 -4.26 -2.01
N VAL A 20 1.26 -4.62 -2.05
CA VAL A 20 2.33 -3.72 -2.47
C VAL A 20 2.21 -3.35 -3.95
N ASP A 21 1.86 -4.30 -4.82
CA ASP A 21 1.59 -4.04 -6.25
C ASP A 21 0.41 -3.08 -6.44
N THR A 22 -0.65 -3.27 -5.67
CA THR A 22 -1.83 -2.39 -5.70
C THR A 22 -1.47 -0.96 -5.30
N ILE A 23 -0.73 -0.79 -4.20
CA ILE A 23 -0.26 0.54 -3.76
C ILE A 23 0.71 1.14 -4.78
N ALA A 24 1.59 0.32 -5.38
CA ALA A 24 2.49 0.78 -6.43
C ALA A 24 1.72 1.32 -7.64
N GLN A 25 0.66 0.63 -8.06
CA GLN A 25 -0.21 1.09 -9.14
C GLN A 25 -0.98 2.36 -8.75
N MET A 26 -1.37 2.53 -7.49
CA MET A 26 -2.02 3.76 -7.01
C MET A 26 -1.07 4.95 -6.99
N LEU A 27 0.18 4.76 -6.57
CA LEU A 27 1.20 5.82 -6.45
C LEU A 27 1.85 6.18 -7.80
N LEU A 28 2.11 5.17 -8.64
CA LEU A 28 2.92 5.31 -9.85
C LEU A 28 2.09 5.19 -11.13
N GLY A 29 0.93 4.55 -11.03
CA GLY A 29 -0.04 4.53 -12.12
C GLY A 29 -0.71 5.90 -12.18
N ASN A 30 -0.77 6.45 -13.39
CA ASN A 30 -1.42 7.71 -13.75
C ASN A 30 -2.95 7.65 -13.58
N SER A 31 -3.43 7.09 -12.46
CA SER A 31 -4.82 6.95 -12.12
C SER A 31 -5.34 8.32 -11.71
N LEU A 32 -6.36 8.81 -12.41
CA LEU A 32 -7.04 10.07 -12.14
C LEU A 32 -7.73 10.11 -10.76
N SER A 33 -7.68 9.01 -10.01
CA SER A 33 -8.29 8.82 -8.70
C SER A 33 -7.34 8.03 -7.81
N TYR A 34 -6.32 8.73 -7.29
CA TYR A 34 -5.56 8.25 -6.15
C TYR A 34 -6.46 8.20 -4.91
N GLU A 35 -6.56 7.03 -4.28
CA GLU A 35 -7.42 6.81 -3.12
C GLU A 35 -6.56 6.60 -1.86
N LEU A 36 -6.28 7.70 -1.17
CA LEU A 36 -5.48 7.72 0.06
C LEU A 36 -6.02 6.75 1.12
N GLU A 37 -7.33 6.74 1.33
CA GLU A 37 -7.98 5.87 2.33
C GLU A 37 -7.75 4.38 2.03
N GLY A 38 -7.77 4.03 0.75
CA GLY A 38 -7.48 2.69 0.26
C GLY A 38 -6.05 2.24 0.52
N ALA A 39 -5.09 3.07 0.14
CA ALA A 39 -3.69 2.79 0.39
C ALA A 39 -3.39 2.66 1.90
N GLN A 40 -3.99 3.53 2.74
CA GLN A 40 -3.87 3.46 4.20
C GLN A 40 -4.49 2.16 4.77
N PHE A 41 -5.65 1.74 4.25
CA PHE A 41 -6.29 0.49 4.64
C PHE A 41 -5.39 -0.71 4.33
N LEU A 42 -4.82 -0.77 3.12
CA LEU A 42 -3.89 -1.82 2.70
C LEU A 42 -2.63 -1.85 3.58
N ILE A 43 -2.04 -0.69 3.88
CA ILE A 43 -0.88 -0.58 4.79
C ILE A 43 -1.22 -1.12 6.18
N LYS A 44 -2.38 -0.77 6.73
CA LYS A 44 -2.82 -1.28 8.04
C LYS A 44 -2.91 -2.80 8.05
N LYS A 45 -3.46 -3.40 7.00
CA LYS A 45 -3.55 -4.86 6.85
C LYS A 45 -2.18 -5.53 6.70
N MET A 46 -1.24 -4.88 6.01
CA MET A 46 0.12 -5.38 5.90
C MET A 46 0.87 -5.30 7.25
N LYS A 47 0.63 -4.27 8.07
CA LYS A 47 1.22 -4.14 9.41
C LYS A 47 0.84 -5.32 10.32
N GLU A 48 -0.41 -5.77 10.27
CA GLU A 48 -0.88 -6.96 11.01
C GLU A 48 -0.10 -8.25 10.65
N LYS A 49 0.51 -8.32 9.46
CA LYS A 49 1.23 -9.52 8.98
C LYS A 49 2.73 -9.52 9.27
N VAL A 50 3.31 -8.36 9.55
CA VAL A 50 4.76 -8.20 9.75
C VAL A 50 5.12 -7.86 11.19
N GLU A 51 4.15 -7.95 12.11
CA GLU A 51 4.36 -7.75 13.53
C GLU A 51 5.53 -8.61 14.03
N GLY A 52 6.57 -7.96 14.55
CA GLY A 52 7.80 -8.61 15.01
C GLY A 52 8.93 -8.68 13.98
N ASN A 53 8.73 -8.18 12.75
CA ASN A 53 9.80 -7.97 11.77
C ASN A 53 10.09 -6.47 11.62
N THR A 54 10.97 -5.95 12.47
CA THR A 54 11.32 -4.52 12.56
C THR A 54 11.70 -3.90 11.21
N HIS A 55 12.38 -4.65 10.33
CA HIS A 55 12.77 -4.14 9.02
C HIS A 55 11.55 -3.88 8.10
N LEU A 56 10.56 -4.77 8.16
CA LEU A 56 9.33 -4.65 7.37
C LEU A 56 8.38 -3.61 7.97
N GLU A 57 8.33 -3.52 9.31
CA GLU A 57 7.59 -2.47 10.00
C GLU A 57 8.10 -1.08 9.61
N GLU A 58 9.42 -0.86 9.64
CA GLU A 58 10.04 0.39 9.17
C GLU A 58 9.72 0.69 7.69
N ALA A 59 9.74 -0.33 6.84
CA ALA A 59 9.40 -0.17 5.43
C ALA A 59 7.91 0.19 5.25
N LEU A 60 7.00 -0.37 6.06
CA LEU A 60 5.58 -0.01 6.05
C LEU A 60 5.32 1.40 6.62
N GLU A 61 6.08 1.82 7.63
CA GLU A 61 5.98 3.21 8.12
C GLU A 61 6.43 4.22 7.06
N LYS A 62 7.54 3.93 6.38
CA LYS A 62 7.99 4.73 5.23
C LYS A 62 6.95 4.74 4.11
N LEU A 63 6.38 3.58 3.77
CA LEU A 63 5.32 3.51 2.76
C LEU A 63 4.09 4.33 3.17
N SER A 64 3.72 4.30 4.46
CA SER A 64 2.63 5.13 4.98
C SER A 64 2.88 6.62 4.82
N ALA A 65 4.12 7.08 5.04
CA ALA A 65 4.47 8.47 4.85
C ALA A 65 4.47 8.86 3.37
N ILE A 66 5.00 7.99 2.50
CA ILE A 66 4.96 8.15 1.03
C ILE A 66 3.52 8.26 0.53
N VAL A 67 2.62 7.42 1.03
CA VAL A 67 1.21 7.43 0.65
C VAL A 67 0.51 8.74 1.04
N VAL A 68 0.88 9.36 2.16
CA VAL A 68 0.30 10.65 2.57
C VAL A 68 0.82 11.81 1.74
N SER A 69 2.08 11.77 1.32
CA SER A 69 2.73 12.86 0.60
C SER A 69 3.66 12.35 -0.50
N PRO A 70 3.13 11.72 -1.57
CA PRO A 70 3.95 11.04 -2.57
C PRO A 70 4.88 11.99 -3.34
N ASP A 71 4.48 13.25 -3.50
CA ASP A 71 5.26 14.29 -4.19
C ASP A 71 6.52 14.72 -3.41
N ASP A 72 6.58 14.45 -2.10
CA ASP A 72 7.72 14.79 -1.25
C ASP A 72 8.86 13.74 -1.33
N TYR A 73 8.62 12.61 -2.00
CA TYR A 73 9.56 11.50 -2.07
C TYR A 73 10.08 11.29 -3.48
N ASP A 74 11.39 11.03 -3.58
CA ASP A 74 12.02 10.63 -4.85
C ASP A 74 11.42 9.28 -5.33
N PRO A 75 11.07 9.14 -6.62
CA PRO A 75 10.57 7.89 -7.18
C PRO A 75 11.47 6.67 -6.88
N LEU A 76 12.78 6.86 -6.75
CA LEU A 76 13.72 5.81 -6.37
C LEU A 76 13.47 5.32 -4.94
N ILE A 77 13.18 6.23 -4.00
CA ILE A 77 12.87 5.88 -2.60
C ILE A 77 11.53 5.12 -2.54
N ILE A 78 10.56 5.53 -3.35
CA ILE A 78 9.27 4.83 -3.47
C ILE A 78 9.50 3.40 -3.98
N GLN A 79 10.26 3.23 -5.06
CA GLN A 79 10.60 1.91 -5.62
C GLN A 79 11.37 1.02 -4.65
N GLN A 80 12.36 1.57 -3.93
CA GLN A 80 13.12 0.84 -2.92
C GLN A 80 12.23 0.35 -1.79
N THR A 81 11.36 1.21 -1.27
CA THR A 81 10.43 0.88 -0.18
C THR A 81 9.47 -0.23 -0.59
N LEU A 82 8.87 -0.12 -1.79
CA LEU A 82 8.02 -1.16 -2.37
C LEU A 82 8.80 -2.46 -2.60
N GLY A 83 10.05 -2.38 -3.06
CA GLY A 83 10.91 -3.54 -3.30
C GLY A 83 11.23 -4.32 -2.02
N THR A 84 11.52 -3.63 -0.91
CA THR A 84 11.72 -4.24 0.40
C THR A 84 10.48 -5.02 0.84
N LEU A 85 9.29 -4.42 0.71
CA LEU A 85 8.04 -5.07 1.13
C LEU A 85 7.62 -6.26 0.25
N ARG A 86 7.99 -6.28 -1.04
CA ARG A 86 7.76 -7.45 -1.92
C ARG A 86 8.64 -8.64 -1.59
N SER A 87 9.75 -8.45 -0.88
CA SER A 87 10.68 -9.55 -0.58
C SER A 87 10.12 -10.58 0.41
N VAL A 88 8.98 -10.29 1.03
CA VAL A 88 8.36 -11.08 2.10
C VAL A 88 7.75 -12.40 1.61
N ASP A 89 7.22 -12.45 0.39
CA ASP A 89 6.57 -13.65 -0.17
C ASP A 89 7.49 -14.50 -1.08
N LYS A 90 8.82 -14.32 -1.01
CA LYS A 90 9.78 -15.07 -1.86
C LYS A 90 10.35 -16.31 -1.20
#